data_AF-A0A3D3UFX8-F1
#
_entry.id   AF-A0A3D3UFX8-F1
#
_cell.length_a   1.000
_cell.length_b   1.000
_cell.length_c   1.000
_cell.angle_alpha   90.00
_cell.angle_beta   90.00
_cell.angle_gamma   90.00
#
_symmetry.space_group_name_H-M   'P 1'
#
loop_
_entity.id
_entity.type
_entity.pdbx_description
1 polymer ?
#
loop_
_entity_poly.entity_id
_entity_poly.type
_entity_poly.pdbx_seq_one_letter_code
_entity_poly.pdbx_strand_id
1 'polypeptide(L)'
;MSERGVAELPVSGNPKFDVERVRKDFPILDTQVHGKPLVYLDNAASAQKPRAVLDAVQEMYATSYANIHRGAHHLSTLATDRYEGARETVRHFLNARDVSEIIFTSNATAAL
;
A
#
# COMPACT_ATOMS: atom_id res chain seq x y z
N MET A 1 -35.96 19.26 -19.28
CA MET A 1 -34.80 19.49 -18.38
C MET A 1 -33.63 18.74 -18.98
N SER A 2 -32.67 19.47 -19.54
CA SER A 2 -31.58 18.93 -20.36
C SER A 2 -30.54 18.23 -19.46
N GLU A 3 -30.38 16.92 -19.67
CA GLU A 3 -29.21 16.18 -19.22
C GLU A 3 -28.00 16.74 -19.97
N ARG A 4 -27.14 17.49 -19.26
CA ARG A 4 -25.83 17.85 -19.77
C ARG A 4 -24.95 16.62 -19.63
N GLY A 5 -24.75 15.92 -20.75
CA GLY A 5 -23.75 14.87 -20.88
C GLY A 5 -22.39 15.40 -20.45
N VAL A 6 -21.76 14.72 -19.50
CA VAL A 6 -20.38 14.98 -19.10
C VAL A 6 -19.54 14.67 -20.33
N ALA A 7 -18.85 15.68 -20.86
CA ALA A 7 -17.95 15.51 -22.00
C ALA A 7 -16.85 14.50 -21.62
N GLU A 8 -16.67 13.46 -22.44
CA GLU A 8 -15.49 12.60 -22.36
C GLU A 8 -14.27 13.45 -22.73
N LEU A 9 -13.50 13.83 -21.72
CA LEU A 9 -12.21 14.45 -21.92
C LEU A 9 -11.21 13.37 -22.35
N PRO A 10 -10.49 13.55 -23.47
CA PRO A 10 -9.51 12.57 -23.91
C PRO A 10 -8.39 12.47 -22.86
N VAL A 11 -8.26 11.30 -22.24
CA VAL A 11 -7.12 10.99 -21.37
C VAL A 11 -5.92 10.79 -22.29
N SER A 12 -5.09 11.83 -22.42
CA SER A 12 -3.77 11.72 -23.03
C SER A 12 -2.87 10.86 -22.14
N GLY A 13 -3.02 9.54 -22.22
CA GLY A 13 -2.16 8.58 -21.53
C GLY A 13 -0.73 8.68 -22.04
N ASN A 14 0.24 8.79 -21.13
CA ASN A 14 1.64 8.59 -21.47
C ASN A 14 1.81 7.12 -21.92
N PRO A 15 2.27 6.83 -23.15
CA PRO A 15 2.33 5.46 -23.66
C PRO A 15 3.24 4.52 -22.85
N LYS A 16 4.05 5.06 -21.92
CA LYS A 16 4.88 4.28 -20.99
C LYS A 16 4.19 3.93 -19.67
N PHE A 17 3.06 4.55 -19.33
CA PHE A 17 2.36 4.34 -18.06
C PHE A 17 0.87 4.08 -18.29
N ASP A 18 0.49 2.81 -18.22
CA ASP A 18 -0.89 2.35 -18.32
C ASP A 18 -1.61 2.51 -16.97
N VAL A 19 -2.35 3.61 -16.83
CA VAL A 19 -3.12 3.92 -15.62
C VAL A 19 -4.28 2.95 -15.39
N GLU A 20 -4.90 2.43 -16.45
CA GLU A 20 -6.03 1.51 -16.33
C GLU A 20 -5.57 0.16 -15.79
N ARG A 21 -4.38 -0.30 -16.18
CA ARG A 21 -3.74 -1.46 -15.56
C ARG A 21 -3.47 -1.22 -14.07
N VAL A 22 -2.93 -0.05 -13.70
CA VAL A 22 -2.64 0.27 -12.30
C VAL A 22 -3.91 0.37 -11.47
N ARG A 23 -5.00 0.96 -11.99
CA ARG A 23 -6.29 1.07 -11.28
C ARG A 23 -6.85 -0.28 -10.86
N LYS A 24 -6.67 -1.33 -11.69
CA LYS A 24 -7.10 -2.70 -11.38
C LYS A 24 -6.42 -3.31 -10.15
N ASP A 25 -5.25 -2.80 -9.76
CA ASP A 25 -4.57 -3.23 -8.54
C ASP A 25 -5.25 -2.67 -7.28
N PHE A 26 -6.11 -1.64 -7.38
CA PHE A 26 -6.78 -1.00 -6.25
C PHE A 26 -8.28 -1.38 -6.23
N PRO A 27 -8.66 -2.47 -5.55
CA PRO A 27 -10.03 -3.02 -5.65
C PRO A 27 -11.13 -2.03 -5.20
N ILE A 28 -10.80 -1.10 -4.30
CA ILE A 28 -11.77 -0.09 -3.83
C ILE A 28 -12.19 0.90 -4.93
N LEU A 29 -11.39 1.08 -5.98
CA LEU A 29 -11.71 2.03 -7.07
C LEU A 29 -12.85 1.56 -7.97
N ASP A 30 -13.25 0.28 -7.89
CA ASP A 30 -14.41 -0.29 -8.59
C ASP A 30 -15.72 -0.08 -7.81
N THR A 31 -15.67 0.51 -6.62
CA THR A 31 -16.86 0.72 -5.77
C THR A 31 -17.71 1.90 -6.24
N GLN A 32 -18.99 1.87 -5.88
CA GLN A 32 -19.89 3.00 -6.05
C GLN A 32 -20.21 3.67 -4.72
N VAL A 33 -20.26 4.99 -4.72
CA VAL A 33 -20.67 5.82 -3.58
C VAL A 33 -21.85 6.67 -4.03
N HIS A 34 -22.99 6.57 -3.33
CA HIS A 34 -24.25 7.22 -3.70
C HIS A 34 -24.70 6.91 -5.15
N GLY A 35 -24.50 5.66 -5.59
CA GLY A 35 -24.88 5.19 -6.92
C GLY A 35 -24.00 5.73 -8.06
N LYS A 36 -22.83 6.31 -7.75
CA LYS A 36 -21.88 6.84 -8.74
C LYS A 36 -20.51 6.19 -8.55
N PRO A 37 -19.71 6.02 -9.62
CA PRO A 37 -18.33 5.53 -9.50
C PRO A 37 -17.51 6.37 -8.53
N LEU A 38 -16.69 5.72 -7.70
CA LEU A 38 -15.80 6.41 -6.77
C LEU A 38 -14.74 7.24 -7.52
N VAL A 39 -14.72 8.54 -7.25
CA VAL A 39 -13.63 9.45 -7.63
C VAL A 39 -12.95 9.94 -6.35
N TYR A 40 -11.89 9.24 -5.94
CA TYR A 40 -11.20 9.50 -4.67
C TYR A 40 -10.09 10.55 -4.83
N LEU A 41 -10.37 11.78 -4.42
CA LEU A 41 -9.46 12.94 -4.53
C LEU A 41 -8.89 13.41 -3.18
N ASP A 42 -8.94 12.56 -2.15
CA ASP A 42 -8.47 12.86 -0.79
C ASP A 42 -7.19 12.08 -0.41
N ASN A 43 -6.33 11.83 -1.40
CA ASN A 43 -5.11 11.01 -1.22
C ASN A 43 -4.09 11.64 -0.26
N ALA A 44 -4.15 12.96 -0.05
CA ALA A 44 -3.28 13.67 0.88
C ALA A 44 -3.60 13.33 2.35
N ALA A 45 -4.86 12.97 2.67
CA ALA A 45 -5.23 12.47 3.98
C ALA A 45 -4.78 11.01 4.17
N SER A 46 -5.08 10.14 3.19
CA SER A 46 -4.56 8.77 3.12
C SER A 46 -4.75 8.18 1.72
N ALA A 47 -3.75 7.48 1.18
CA ALA A 47 -3.86 6.84 -0.14
C ALA A 47 -4.61 5.50 -0.06
N GLN A 48 -5.27 5.06 -1.14
CA GLN A 48 -5.82 3.71 -1.24
C GLN A 48 -4.74 2.64 -1.38
N LYS A 49 -5.09 1.37 -1.13
CA LYS A 49 -4.13 0.27 -0.93
C LYS A 49 -4.23 -0.69 -2.12
N PRO A 50 -3.12 -1.01 -2.81
CA PRO A 50 -3.15 -2.00 -3.87
C PRO A 50 -3.27 -3.41 -3.28
N ARG A 51 -3.73 -4.36 -4.08
CA ARG A 51 -3.97 -5.76 -3.69
C ARG A 51 -2.72 -6.41 -3.09
N ALA A 52 -1.54 -6.18 -3.66
CA ALA A 52 -0.29 -6.71 -3.12
C ALA A 52 -0.03 -6.33 -1.65
N VAL A 53 -0.44 -5.13 -1.22
CA VAL A 53 -0.32 -4.71 0.19
C VAL A 53 -1.34 -5.44 1.07
N LEU A 54 -2.58 -5.58 0.59
CA LEU A 54 -3.63 -6.30 1.30
C LEU A 54 -3.27 -7.79 1.48
N ASP A 55 -2.81 -8.42 0.41
CA ASP A 55 -2.40 -9.82 0.38
C ASP A 55 -1.22 -10.07 1.33
N ALA A 56 -0.20 -9.20 1.32
CA ALA A 56 0.95 -9.34 2.21
C ALA A 56 0.56 -9.26 3.70
N VAL A 57 -0.35 -8.35 4.06
CA VAL A 57 -0.88 -8.26 5.42
C VAL A 57 -1.68 -9.50 5.78
N GLN A 58 -2.58 -9.93 4.90
CA GLN A 58 -3.40 -11.13 5.11
C GLN A 58 -2.54 -12.38 5.27
N GLU A 59 -1.53 -12.56 4.41
CA GLU A 59 -0.60 -13.68 4.45
C GLU A 59 0.21 -13.70 5.74
N MET A 60 0.73 -12.54 6.18
CA MET A 60 1.47 -12.42 7.45
C MET A 60 0.62 -12.91 8.63
N TYR A 61 -0.63 -12.48 8.71
CA TYR A 61 -1.54 -12.90 9.77
C TYR A 61 -1.96 -14.37 9.67
N ALA A 62 -2.16 -14.88 8.45
CA ALA A 62 -2.64 -16.23 8.22
C ALA A 62 -1.55 -17.31 8.36
N THR A 63 -0.28 -16.98 8.09
CA THR A 63 0.78 -17.99 7.91
C THR A 63 1.98 -17.83 8.84
N SER A 64 2.26 -16.61 9.33
CA SER A 64 3.54 -16.31 9.99
C SER A 64 3.42 -15.41 11.22
N TYR A 65 2.21 -15.25 11.78
CA TYR A 65 2.01 -14.39 12.93
C TYR A 65 2.66 -14.96 14.20
N ALA A 66 3.64 -14.23 14.74
CA ALA A 66 4.27 -14.48 16.02
C ALA A 66 4.93 -13.20 16.53
N ASN A 67 5.26 -13.16 17.83
CA ASN A 67 6.13 -12.11 18.36
C ASN A 67 7.51 -12.20 17.70
N ILE A 68 7.96 -11.07 17.18
CA ILE A 68 9.27 -10.89 16.53
C ILE A 68 10.36 -10.77 17.60
N HIS A 69 11.56 -11.29 17.33
CA HIS A 69 12.73 -11.25 18.22
C HIS A 69 12.59 -11.92 19.60
N ARG A 70 11.50 -12.67 19.86
CA ARG A 70 11.18 -13.23 21.20
C ARG A 70 10.91 -14.74 21.24
N GLY A 71 11.22 -15.50 20.19
CA GLY A 71 11.01 -16.95 20.19
C GLY A 71 12.08 -17.72 19.42
N ALA A 72 12.52 -18.85 19.97
CA ALA A 72 13.37 -19.83 19.28
C ALA A 72 12.57 -20.78 18.37
N HIS A 73 11.27 -20.52 18.18
CA HIS A 73 10.37 -21.39 17.41
C HIS A 73 10.14 -20.85 15.99
N HIS A 74 9.86 -21.76 15.06
CA HIS A 74 9.79 -21.52 13.62
C HIS A 74 9.03 -20.25 13.21
N LEU A 75 7.81 -20.05 13.72
CA LEU A 75 6.99 -18.88 13.37
C LEU A 75 7.60 -17.56 13.84
N SER A 76 8.33 -17.54 14.96
CA SER A 76 9.00 -16.32 15.45
C SER A 76 10.18 -15.96 14.56
N THR A 77 10.96 -16.95 14.10
CA THR A 77 12.01 -16.73 13.09
C THR A 77 11.42 -16.18 11.80
N LEU A 78 10.37 -16.81 11.26
CA LEU A 78 9.74 -16.37 10.01
C LEU A 78 9.15 -14.96 10.10
N ALA A 79 8.49 -14.62 11.22
CA ALA A 79 7.98 -13.28 11.49
C ALA A 79 9.12 -12.26 11.55
N THR A 80 10.23 -12.63 12.19
CA THR A 80 11.42 -11.79 12.33
C THR A 80 12.06 -11.51 10.97
N ASP A 81 12.26 -12.54 10.15
CA ASP A 81 12.84 -12.41 8.82
C ASP A 81 12.00 -11.50 7.91
N ARG A 82 10.66 -11.63 7.95
CA ARG A 82 9.75 -10.75 7.21
C ARG A 82 9.84 -9.30 7.69
N TYR A 83 9.91 -9.08 8.99
CA TYR A 83 9.99 -7.75 9.58
C TYR A 83 11.32 -7.05 9.25
N GLU A 84 12.45 -7.75 9.38
CA GLU A 84 13.75 -7.20 9.01
C GLU A 84 13.91 -7.05 7.48
N GLY A 85 13.30 -7.94 6.69
CA GLY A 85 13.20 -7.76 5.23
C GLY A 85 12.43 -6.49 4.82
N ALA A 86 11.37 -6.14 5.57
CA ALA A 86 10.69 -4.86 5.38
C ALA A 86 11.58 -3.67 5.75
N ARG A 87 12.40 -3.78 6.80
CA ARG A 87 13.39 -2.74 7.17
C ARG A 87 14.41 -2.52 6.07
N GLU A 88 14.93 -3.59 5.48
CA GLU A 88 15.89 -3.53 4.37
C GLU A 88 15.26 -2.89 3.12
N THR A 89 13.99 -3.21 2.83
CA THR A 89 13.25 -2.57 1.74
C THR A 89 13.14 -1.05 1.94
N VAL A 90 12.85 -0.61 3.17
CA VAL A 90 12.79 0.82 3.51
C VAL A 90 14.16 1.48 3.43
N ARG A 91 15.22 0.82 3.93
CA ARG A 91 16.60 1.30 3.81
C ARG A 91 16.96 1.57 2.35
N HIS A 92 16.67 0.63 1.47
CA HIS A 92 16.86 0.79 0.03
C HIS A 92 16.01 1.91 -0.56
N PHE A 93 14.73 1.99 -0.20
CA PHE A 93 13.82 3.02 -0.70
C PHE A 93 14.27 4.44 -0.36
N LEU A 94 14.79 4.64 0.86
CA LEU A 94 15.32 5.93 1.33
C LEU A 94 16.80 6.13 0.99
N ASN A 95 17.46 5.13 0.41
CA ASN A 95 18.90 5.11 0.17
C ASN A 95 19.73 5.41 1.44
N ALA A 96 19.30 4.86 2.58
CA ALA A 96 20.04 4.93 3.84
C ALA A 96 21.28 4.02 3.80
N ARG A 97 22.31 4.36 4.59
CA ARG A 97 23.60 3.66 4.59
C ARG A 97 23.49 2.31 5.28
N ASP A 98 22.71 2.24 6.35
CA ASP A 98 22.58 1.06 7.19
C ASP A 98 21.13 0.84 7.66
N VAL A 99 20.75 -0.42 7.88
CA VAL A 99 19.40 -0.77 8.37
C VAL A 99 19.12 -0.22 9.77
N SER A 100 20.14 -0.06 10.60
CA SER A 100 20.01 0.48 11.96
C SER A 100 19.61 1.95 11.98
N GLU A 101 19.75 2.66 10.86
CA GLU A 101 19.25 4.04 10.69
C GLU A 101 17.73 4.07 10.48
N ILE A 102 17.09 2.93 10.21
CA ILE A 102 15.65 2.82 9.97
C ILE A 102 14.95 2.42 11.26
N ILE A 103 14.18 3.32 11.86
CA ILE A 103 13.37 3.05 13.06
C ILE A 103 11.89 3.06 12.69
N PHE A 104 11.21 1.93 12.89
CA PHE A 104 9.77 1.84 12.67
C PHE A 104 9.00 2.49 13.84
N THR A 105 8.13 3.44 13.51
CA THR A 105 7.19 4.08 14.42
C THR A 105 5.76 3.84 13.93
N SER A 106 4.77 4.23 14.73
CA SER A 106 3.35 4.08 14.35
C SER A 106 2.91 5.04 13.24
N ASN A 107 3.56 6.20 13.12
CA ASN A 107 3.32 7.22 12.09
C ASN A 107 4.44 8.28 12.11
N ALA A 108 4.39 9.20 11.14
CA ALA A 108 5.35 10.31 11.03
C ALA A 108 5.36 11.24 12.25
N THR A 109 4.20 11.52 12.85
CA THR A 109 4.11 12.37 14.05
C THR A 109 4.85 11.75 15.25
N ALA A 110 4.78 10.43 15.43
CA ALA A 110 5.50 9.71 16.47
C ALA A 110 7.00 9.58 16.22
N ALA A 111 7.50 9.99 15.04
CA ALA A 111 8.92 10.00 14.70
C ALA A 111 9.61 11.35 14.95
N LEU A 112 8.84 12.41 15.20
CA LEU A 112 9.33 13.74 15.59
C LEU A 112 9.60 13.81 17.09
#